data_AF-A0A6A3WSE4-F1
#
_entry.id   AF-A0A6A3WSE4-F1
#
_cell.length_a   1.000
_cell.length_b   1.000
_cell.length_c   1.000
_cell.angle_alpha   90.00
_cell.angle_beta   90.00
_cell.angle_gamma   90.00
#
_symmetry.space_group_name_H-M   'P 1'
#
loop_
_entity.id
_entity.type
_entity.pdbx_description
1 polymer ?
#
loop_
_entity_poly.entity_id
_entity_poly.type
_entity_poly.pdbx_seq_one_letter_code
_entity_poly.pdbx_strand_id
1 'polypeptide(L)'
;MENKLPVFLVLLLLLVLLVALPIDMRQKCRQRKRIDWEAYAQRLVDEGQFHKCYKMSFSSFMALAAMLEPYLPVDVKQSRNRTGTDQITHINKLQMCLRWLSGGSYHDSSDLEIDTEVYSRSEWIRNAIVDLVERNGIIRPRRNRARRAREEKEDE
;
A
#
# COMPACT_ATOMS: atom_id res chain seq x y z
N MET A 1 4.09 -1.34 61.14
CA MET A 1 3.50 -0.97 59.84
C MET A 1 4.63 -0.51 58.94
N GLU A 2 5.32 -1.46 58.32
CA GLU A 2 6.52 -1.20 57.52
C GLU A 2 6.16 -0.42 56.25
N ASN A 3 7.01 0.54 55.92
CA ASN A 3 6.87 1.45 54.79
C ASN A 3 6.84 0.66 53.46
N LYS A 4 5.64 0.29 53.00
CA LYS A 4 5.42 -0.30 51.66
C LYS A 4 5.43 0.74 50.54
N LEU A 5 5.39 2.02 50.88
CA LEU A 5 5.41 3.15 49.96
C LEU A 5 6.58 3.13 48.95
N PRO A 6 7.85 2.85 49.33
CA PRO A 6 8.94 2.71 48.37
C PRO A 6 8.74 1.54 47.41
N VAL A 7 8.17 0.42 47.87
CA VAL A 7 7.89 -0.75 47.01
C VAL A 7 6.83 -0.40 45.97
N PHE A 8 5.76 0.30 46.38
CA PHE A 8 4.74 0.78 45.45
C PHE A 8 5.29 1.78 44.42
N LEU A 9 6.17 2.70 44.84
CA LEU A 9 6.80 3.66 43.93
C LEU A 9 7.71 2.95 42.91
N VAL A 10 8.50 1.96 43.34
CA VAL A 10 9.35 1.17 42.44
C VAL A 10 8.50 0.35 41.46
N LEU A 11 7.41 -0.25 41.93
CA LEU A 11 6.48 -1.00 41.07
C LEU A 11 5.80 -0.10 40.04
N LEU A 12 5.36 1.10 40.46
CA LEU A 12 4.77 2.10 39.58
C LEU A 12 5.80 2.56 38.52
N LEU A 13 7.05 2.80 38.93
CA LEU A 13 8.12 3.23 38.03
C LEU A 13 8.47 2.14 37.01
N LEU A 14 8.53 0.88 37.43
CA LEU A 14 8.71 -0.28 36.56
C LEU A 14 7.56 -0.43 35.56
N LEU A 15 6.33 -0.18 36.00
CA LEU A 15 5.15 -0.27 35.14
C LEU A 15 5.14 0.87 34.09
N VAL A 16 5.53 2.08 34.49
CA VAL A 16 5.74 3.21 33.56
C VAL A 16 6.85 2.90 32.55
N LEU A 17 7.98 2.34 32.99
CA LEU A 17 9.07 1.91 32.11
C LEU A 17 8.61 0.81 31.13
N LEU A 18 7.90 -0.22 31.61
CA LEU A 18 7.37 -1.30 30.78
C LEU A 18 6.34 -0.83 29.74
N VAL A 19 5.58 0.22 30.04
CA VAL A 19 4.61 0.80 29.10
C VAL A 19 5.28 1.79 28.12
N ALA A 20 6.32 2.51 28.56
CA ALA A 20 7.02 3.50 27.75
C ALA A 20 8.09 2.89 26.82
N LEU A 21 8.78 1.83 27.24
CA LEU A 21 9.86 1.18 26.48
C LEU A 21 9.44 0.49 25.16
N PRO A 22 8.27 -0.16 25.02
CA PRO A 22 7.92 -0.85 23.77
C PRO A 22 7.44 0.10 22.67
N ILE A 23 7.42 1.42 22.90
CA ILE A 23 6.95 2.41 21.92
C ILE A 23 7.90 2.48 20.72
N ASP A 24 9.20 2.20 20.90
CA ASP A 24 10.24 2.38 19.86
C ASP A 24 10.68 1.09 19.14
N MET A 25 10.11 -0.06 19.46
CA MET A 25 10.38 -1.31 18.71
C MET A 25 9.54 -1.44 17.42
N ARG A 26 8.67 -0.46 17.13
CA ARG A 26 7.98 -0.39 15.84
C ARG A 26 9.00 0.01 14.79
N GLN A 27 9.27 -0.93 13.87
CA GLN A 27 10.10 -0.74 12.69
C GLN A 27 9.87 0.67 12.11
N LYS A 28 10.91 1.52 12.17
CA LYS A 28 10.81 2.92 11.73
C LYS A 28 10.27 2.93 10.31
N CYS A 29 9.02 3.37 10.16
CA CYS A 29 8.44 3.54 8.83
C CYS A 29 9.31 4.55 8.10
N ARG A 30 9.90 4.12 6.97
CA ARG A 30 10.75 4.99 6.17
C ARG A 30 9.88 6.14 5.68
N GLN A 31 10.17 7.35 6.13
CA GLN A 31 9.44 8.53 5.66
C GLN A 31 9.73 8.69 4.16
N ARG A 32 8.67 8.65 3.37
CA ARG A 32 8.68 8.89 1.92
C ARG A 32 7.61 9.92 1.63
N LYS A 33 7.93 10.90 0.79
CA LYS A 33 6.97 11.91 0.35
C LYS A 33 6.00 11.23 -0.61
N ARG A 34 4.70 11.34 -0.40
CA ARG A 34 3.75 10.69 -1.32
C ARG A 34 3.66 11.49 -2.61
N ILE A 35 3.42 10.80 -3.71
CA ILE A 35 3.09 11.46 -4.97
C ILE A 35 1.78 12.21 -4.84
N ASP A 36 1.80 13.43 -5.38
CA ASP A 36 0.60 14.13 -5.76
C ASP A 36 -0.03 13.42 -6.97
N TRP A 37 -1.04 12.59 -6.67
CA TRP A 37 -1.74 11.82 -7.68
C TRP A 37 -2.40 12.72 -8.72
N GLU A 38 -2.94 13.86 -8.33
CA GLU A 38 -3.66 14.76 -9.23
C GLU A 38 -2.69 15.35 -10.26
N ALA A 39 -1.55 15.87 -9.81
CA ALA A 39 -0.50 16.35 -10.69
C ALA A 39 0.04 15.23 -11.61
N TYR A 40 0.26 14.03 -11.07
CA TYR A 40 0.75 12.88 -11.84
C TYR A 40 -0.24 12.43 -12.92
N ALA A 41 -1.53 12.31 -12.55
CA ALA A 41 -2.58 11.88 -13.45
C ALA A 41 -2.82 12.92 -14.55
N GLN A 42 -2.83 14.21 -14.21
CA GLN A 42 -2.97 15.29 -15.17
C GLN A 42 -1.85 15.26 -16.21
N ARG A 43 -0.58 15.12 -15.76
CA ARG A 43 0.55 14.97 -16.68
C ARG A 43 0.36 13.79 -17.65
N LEU A 44 -0.11 12.64 -17.16
CA LEU A 44 -0.36 11.48 -18.03
C LEU A 44 -1.51 11.71 -19.02
N VAL A 45 -2.52 12.51 -18.64
CA VAL A 45 -3.61 12.91 -19.53
C VAL A 45 -3.07 13.82 -20.62
N ASP A 46 -2.30 14.84 -20.25
CA ASP A 46 -1.69 15.81 -21.16
C ASP A 46 -0.73 15.15 -22.16
N GLU A 47 0.05 14.16 -21.70
CA GLU A 47 0.96 13.38 -22.55
C GLU A 47 0.25 12.29 -23.38
N GLY A 48 -1.08 12.13 -23.25
CA GLY A 48 -1.84 11.07 -23.92
C GLY A 48 -1.43 9.65 -23.50
N GLN A 49 -0.81 9.50 -22.33
CA GLN A 49 -0.28 8.24 -21.81
C GLN A 49 -1.22 7.56 -20.81
N PHE A 50 -2.21 8.27 -20.26
CA PHE A 50 -3.11 7.72 -19.24
C PHE A 50 -3.76 6.40 -19.69
N HIS A 51 -4.33 6.38 -20.90
CA HIS A 51 -4.92 5.19 -21.49
C HIS A 51 -3.90 4.06 -21.67
N LYS A 52 -2.65 4.38 -22.02
CA LYS A 52 -1.59 3.36 -22.16
C LYS A 52 -1.23 2.75 -20.81
N CYS A 53 -1.20 3.55 -19.75
CA CYS A 53 -0.85 3.15 -18.39
C CYS A 53 -1.95 2.34 -17.69
N TYR A 54 -3.22 2.73 -17.85
CA TYR A 54 -4.34 2.19 -17.07
C TYR A 54 -5.40 1.46 -17.92
N LYS A 55 -5.23 1.42 -19.25
CA LYS A 55 -6.14 0.75 -20.21
C LYS A 55 -7.57 1.29 -20.22
N MET A 56 -7.78 2.49 -19.68
CA MET A 56 -9.06 3.20 -19.62
C MET A 56 -8.81 4.71 -19.65
N SER A 57 -9.86 5.51 -19.87
CA SER A 57 -9.76 6.98 -19.74
C SER A 57 -9.64 7.39 -18.26
N PHE A 58 -9.20 8.63 -18.02
CA PHE A 58 -9.19 9.21 -16.68
C PHE A 58 -10.59 9.28 -16.06
N SER A 59 -11.61 9.62 -16.85
CA SER A 59 -13.01 9.63 -16.40
C SER A 59 -13.51 8.24 -15.98
N SER A 60 -13.22 7.20 -16.75
CA SER A 60 -13.55 5.81 -16.38
C SER A 60 -12.82 5.37 -15.13
N PHE A 61 -11.56 5.78 -14.96
CA PHE A 61 -10.79 5.50 -13.76
C PHE A 61 -11.43 6.15 -12.53
N MET A 62 -11.81 7.43 -12.59
CA MET A 62 -12.45 8.14 -11.48
C MET A 62 -13.83 7.55 -11.14
N ALA A 63 -14.61 7.16 -12.15
CA ALA A 63 -15.87 6.46 -11.94
C ALA A 63 -15.68 5.13 -11.20
N LEU A 64 -14.66 4.35 -11.59
CA LEU A 64 -14.30 3.11 -10.91
C LEU A 64 -13.82 3.35 -9.47
N ALA A 65 -13.03 4.40 -9.24
CA ALA A 65 -12.57 4.77 -7.91
C ALA A 65 -13.75 5.09 -6.99
N ALA A 66 -14.73 5.88 -7.46
CA ALA A 66 -15.94 6.20 -6.71
C ALA A 66 -16.78 4.95 -6.41
N MET A 67 -16.91 4.01 -7.36
CA MET A 67 -17.60 2.74 -7.12
C MET A 67 -16.92 1.87 -6.06
N LEU A 68 -15.59 1.91 -5.99
CA LEU A 68 -14.80 1.08 -5.08
C LEU A 68 -14.55 1.73 -3.71
N GLU A 69 -14.77 3.04 -3.58
CA GLU A 69 -14.54 3.79 -2.34
C GLU A 69 -15.18 3.14 -1.09
N PRO A 70 -16.46 2.72 -1.11
CA PRO A 70 -17.09 2.08 0.06
C PRO A 70 -16.42 0.76 0.48
N TYR A 71 -15.77 0.08 -0.46
CA TYR A 71 -15.12 -1.22 -0.24
C TYR A 71 -13.64 -1.10 0.11
N LEU A 72 -13.06 0.10 0.01
CA LEU A 72 -11.65 0.37 0.26
C LEU A 72 -11.46 1.36 1.42
N PRO A 73 -12.03 1.10 2.61
CA PRO A 73 -11.95 2.01 3.74
C PRO A 73 -10.49 2.31 4.11
N VAL A 74 -10.27 3.54 4.58
CA VAL A 74 -8.97 4.03 5.03
C VAL A 74 -9.07 4.29 6.52
N ASP A 75 -8.32 3.54 7.33
CA ASP A 75 -8.17 3.85 8.74
C ASP A 75 -7.17 5.01 8.90
N VAL A 76 -7.74 6.22 8.90
CA VAL A 76 -7.00 7.48 9.04
C VAL A 76 -6.15 7.48 10.31
N LYS A 77 -6.71 6.96 11.40
CA LYS A 77 -6.09 6.97 12.72
C LYS A 77 -4.91 6.03 12.75
N GLN A 78 -5.06 4.81 12.25
CA GLN A 78 -3.97 3.85 12.13
C GLN A 78 -2.87 4.36 11.20
N SER A 79 -3.23 4.95 10.06
CA SER A 79 -2.25 5.52 9.12
C SER A 79 -1.43 6.62 9.78
N ARG A 80 -2.09 7.61 10.40
CA ARG A 80 -1.41 8.73 11.06
C ARG A 80 -0.52 8.27 12.21
N ASN A 81 -1.00 7.33 13.02
CA ASN A 81 -0.22 6.76 14.13
C ASN A 81 1.01 5.98 13.69
N ARG A 82 1.00 5.44 12.46
CA ARG A 82 2.10 4.61 11.93
C ARG A 82 3.16 5.43 11.19
N THR A 83 2.77 6.39 10.34
CA THR A 83 3.71 7.09 9.45
C THR A 83 3.87 8.57 9.74
N GLY A 84 2.94 9.21 10.47
CA GLY A 84 2.93 10.67 10.66
C GLY A 84 2.68 11.48 9.38
N THR A 85 2.33 10.82 8.28
CA THR A 85 2.07 11.41 6.96
C THR A 85 0.62 11.18 6.53
N ASP A 86 0.22 11.81 5.42
CA ASP A 86 -1.10 11.61 4.81
C ASP A 86 -1.40 10.14 4.54
N GLN A 87 -2.69 9.82 4.49
CA GLN A 87 -3.16 8.45 4.35
C GLN A 87 -3.05 7.93 2.91
N ILE A 88 -2.93 6.60 2.76
CA ILE A 88 -3.11 5.95 1.46
C ILE A 88 -4.61 5.96 1.13
N THR A 89 -5.01 6.79 0.17
CA THR A 89 -6.40 6.88 -0.31
C THR A 89 -6.80 5.63 -1.12
N HIS A 90 -8.10 5.44 -1.33
CA HIS A 90 -8.62 4.39 -2.21
C HIS A 90 -8.11 4.55 -3.66
N ILE A 91 -7.88 5.79 -4.10
CA ILE A 91 -7.28 6.13 -5.41
C ILE A 91 -5.87 5.55 -5.53
N ASN A 92 -5.02 5.76 -4.51
CA ASN A 92 -3.65 5.23 -4.51
C ASN A 92 -3.64 3.70 -4.59
N LYS A 93 -4.54 3.04 -3.83
CA LYS A 93 -4.69 1.57 -3.88
C LYS A 93 -5.10 1.10 -5.28
N LEU A 94 -6.07 1.77 -5.89
CA LEU A 94 -6.57 1.44 -7.23
C LEU A 94 -5.51 1.67 -8.31
N GLN A 95 -4.79 2.80 -8.26
CA GLN A 95 -3.67 3.12 -9.15
C GLN A 95 -2.65 1.99 -9.16
N MET A 96 -2.17 1.58 -7.98
CA MET A 96 -1.15 0.54 -7.86
C MET A 96 -1.65 -0.79 -8.42
N CYS A 97 -2.89 -1.15 -8.10
CA CYS A 97 -3.53 -2.38 -8.57
C CYS A 97 -3.61 -2.40 -10.10
N LEU A 98 -4.19 -1.37 -10.72
CA LEU A 98 -4.38 -1.31 -12.16
C LEU A 98 -3.06 -1.16 -12.92
N ARG A 99 -2.08 -0.43 -12.37
CA ARG A 99 -0.74 -0.32 -12.96
C ARG A 99 -0.07 -1.70 -13.01
N TRP A 100 -0.16 -2.45 -11.92
CA TRP A 100 0.35 -3.82 -11.87
C TRP A 100 -0.38 -4.74 -12.84
N LEU A 101 -1.72 -4.74 -12.83
CA LEU A 101 -2.54 -5.54 -13.76
C LEU A 101 -2.22 -5.22 -15.21
N SER A 102 -1.89 -3.97 -15.54
CA SER A 102 -1.54 -3.50 -16.89
C SER A 102 -0.13 -3.90 -17.36
N GLY A 103 0.66 -4.59 -16.54
CA GLY A 103 2.04 -4.97 -16.90
C GLY A 103 3.13 -4.05 -16.36
N GLY A 104 2.78 -3.05 -15.54
CA GLY A 104 3.75 -2.14 -14.92
C GLY A 104 4.58 -2.85 -13.85
N SER A 105 5.82 -2.41 -13.66
CA SER A 105 6.63 -2.87 -12.53
C SER A 105 6.10 -2.24 -11.23
N TYR A 106 6.09 -3.02 -10.15
CA TYR A 106 5.88 -2.44 -8.84
C TYR A 106 7.03 -1.47 -8.50
N HIS A 107 8.24 -1.74 -9.00
CA HIS A 107 9.40 -0.89 -8.77
C HIS A 107 9.30 0.49 -9.47
N ASP A 108 8.60 0.56 -10.61
CA ASP A 108 8.25 1.85 -11.24
C ASP A 108 7.37 2.69 -10.30
N SER A 109 6.64 2.03 -9.39
CA SER A 109 5.80 2.66 -8.36
C SER A 109 6.57 2.92 -7.05
N SER A 110 7.76 2.31 -6.88
CA SER A 110 8.65 2.54 -5.74
C SER A 110 9.60 3.72 -5.93
N ASP A 111 9.99 4.02 -7.18
CA ASP A 111 10.58 5.34 -7.53
C ASP A 111 9.58 6.48 -7.36
N LEU A 112 8.30 6.11 -7.32
CA LEU A 112 7.16 6.97 -7.09
C LEU A 112 6.76 7.04 -5.59
N GLU A 113 7.68 6.68 -4.67
CA GLU A 113 7.55 6.83 -3.22
C GLU A 113 6.32 6.15 -2.56
N ILE A 114 5.81 5.06 -3.15
CA ILE A 114 4.71 4.27 -2.56
C ILE A 114 5.25 3.10 -1.72
N ASP A 115 4.51 2.78 -0.66
CA ASP A 115 4.88 1.83 0.40
C ASP A 115 4.88 0.37 -0.09
N THR A 116 6.08 -0.14 -0.37
CA THR A 116 6.38 -1.46 -0.94
C THR A 116 5.99 -2.61 -0.02
N GLU A 117 6.07 -2.40 1.29
CA GLU A 117 5.77 -3.42 2.30
C GLU A 117 4.29 -3.79 2.38
N VAL A 118 3.39 -2.81 2.22
CA VAL A 118 1.93 -3.06 2.28
C VAL A 118 1.46 -3.88 1.08
N TYR A 119 2.11 -3.68 -0.07
CA TYR A 119 1.78 -4.38 -1.31
C TYR A 119 2.30 -5.83 -1.31
N SER A 120 3.53 -6.05 -0.84
CA SER A 120 4.11 -7.40 -0.70
C SER A 120 3.27 -8.28 0.24
N ARG A 121 2.76 -7.73 1.35
CA ARG A 121 1.87 -8.47 2.28
C ARG A 121 0.48 -8.81 1.72
N SER A 122 0.07 -8.18 0.61
CA SER A 122 -1.25 -8.37 0.00
C SER A 122 -1.22 -9.33 -1.18
N GLU A 123 -0.15 -10.12 -1.31
CA GLU A 123 0.08 -11.02 -2.45
C GLU A 123 -1.06 -12.02 -2.67
N TRP A 124 -1.60 -12.55 -1.58
CA TRP A 124 -2.67 -13.52 -1.60
C TRP A 124 -3.99 -12.93 -2.13
N ILE A 125 -4.32 -11.68 -1.79
CA ILE A 125 -5.51 -10.96 -2.31
C ILE A 125 -5.37 -10.79 -3.82
N ARG A 126 -4.17 -10.42 -4.25
CA ARG A 126 -3.86 -10.25 -5.66
C ARG A 126 -3.99 -11.57 -6.42
N ASN A 127 -3.41 -12.65 -5.89
CA ASN A 127 -3.54 -13.96 -6.51
C ASN A 127 -5.02 -14.40 -6.58
N ALA A 128 -5.79 -14.20 -5.51
CA ALA A 128 -7.23 -14.49 -5.51
C ALA A 128 -8.02 -13.68 -6.56
N ILE A 129 -7.74 -12.39 -6.70
CA ILE A 129 -8.34 -11.54 -7.75
C ILE A 129 -7.95 -12.06 -9.13
N VAL A 130 -6.69 -12.46 -9.32
CA VAL A 130 -6.26 -12.90 -10.64
C VAL A 130 -6.79 -14.29 -10.99
N ASP A 131 -6.90 -15.20 -10.02
CA ASP A 131 -7.55 -16.49 -10.21
C ASP A 131 -9.02 -16.29 -10.61
N LEU A 132 -9.70 -15.31 -10.02
CA LEU A 132 -11.06 -14.93 -10.41
C LEU A 132 -11.10 -14.39 -11.84
N VAL A 133 -10.15 -13.54 -12.23
CA VAL A 133 -10.05 -12.96 -13.57
C VAL A 133 -9.75 -14.04 -14.63
N GLU A 134 -8.85 -14.98 -14.33
CA GLU A 134 -8.52 -16.11 -15.21
C GLU A 134 -9.68 -17.10 -15.36
N ARG A 135 -10.41 -17.38 -14.27
CA ARG A 135 -11.65 -18.18 -14.32
C ARG A 135 -12.73 -17.55 -15.19
N ASN A 136 -12.74 -16.23 -15.32
CA ASN A 136 -13.66 -15.50 -16.19
C ASN A 136 -13.12 -15.30 -17.63
N GLY A 137 -12.07 -16.04 -18.02
CA GLY A 137 -11.52 -16.01 -19.38
C GLY A 137 -10.71 -14.75 -19.72
N ILE A 138 -10.45 -13.89 -18.73
CA ILE A 138 -9.62 -12.70 -18.93
C ILE A 138 -8.16 -13.09 -18.69
N ILE A 139 -7.40 -13.16 -19.79
CA ILE A 139 -6.01 -13.60 -19.79
C ILE A 139 -5.09 -12.45 -19.32
N ARG A 140 -4.16 -12.73 -18.39
CA ARG A 140 -3.17 -11.73 -17.93
C ARG A 140 -2.39 -11.11 -19.11
N PRO A 141 -1.92 -9.86 -19.00
CA PRO A 141 -1.01 -9.33 -20.03
C PRO A 141 0.28 -10.14 -20.13
N ARG A 142 0.76 -10.36 -21.36
CA ARG A 142 1.96 -11.15 -21.66
C ARG A 142 3.19 -10.70 -20.86
N ARG A 143 3.34 -9.40 -20.62
CA ARG A 143 4.43 -8.81 -19.84
C ARG A 143 4.42 -9.26 -18.37
N ASN A 144 3.24 -9.39 -17.76
CA ASN A 144 3.11 -9.89 -16.39
C ASN A 144 3.47 -11.38 -16.29
N ARG A 145 3.03 -12.19 -17.25
CA ARG A 145 3.42 -13.61 -17.31
C ARG A 145 4.94 -13.77 -17.47
N ALA A 146 5.54 -13.00 -18.38
CA ALA A 146 6.98 -13.07 -18.65
C ALA A 146 7.83 -12.60 -17.46
N ARG A 147 7.34 -11.66 -16.65
CA ARG A 147 8.03 -11.23 -15.42
C ARG A 147 7.94 -12.29 -14.33
N ARG A 148 6.74 -12.84 -14.09
CA ARG A 148 6.55 -13.88 -13.06
C ARG A 148 7.39 -15.13 -13.34
N ALA A 149 7.48 -15.55 -14.61
CA ALA A 149 8.35 -16.65 -15.02
C ALA A 149 9.86 -16.36 -14.88
N ARG A 150 10.26 -15.11 -14.62
CA ARG A 150 11.64 -14.74 -14.25
C ARG A 150 11.80 -14.73 -12.73
N GLU A 151 10.85 -14.15 -12.01
CA GLU A 151 10.79 -14.17 -10.54
C GLU A 151 10.83 -15.62 -10.01
N GLU A 152 10.02 -16.52 -10.56
CA GLU A 152 10.00 -17.96 -10.22
C GLU A 152 11.33 -18.70 -10.51
N LYS A 153 12.19 -18.16 -11.39
CA LYS A 153 13.50 -18.73 -11.69
C LYS A 153 14.64 -18.15 -10.86
N GLU A 154 14.41 -17.00 -10.21
CA GLU A 154 15.37 -16.36 -9.32
C GLU A 154 15.23 -16.91 -7.88
N ASP A 155 14.11 -17.54 -7.56
CA ASP A 155 13.81 -18.16 -6.26
C ASP A 155 14.12 -19.69 -6.22
N GLU A 156 14.62 -20.28 -7.31
CA GLU A 156 15.14 -21.68 -7.40
C GLU A 156 16.67 -21.75 -7.28
#